data_AF-A0A818P0Y0-F1
#
_entry.id   AF-A0A818P0Y0-F1
#
_cell.length_a   1.000
_cell.length_b   1.000
_cell.length_c   1.000
_cell.angle_alpha   90.00
_cell.angle_beta   90.00
_cell.angle_gamma   90.00
#
_symmetry.space_group_name_H-M   'P 1'
#
loop_
_entity.id
_entity.type
_entity.pdbx_description
1 polymer ?
#
loop_
_entity_poly.entity_id
_entity_poly.type
_entity_poly.pdbx_seq_one_letter_code
_entity_poly.pdbx_strand_id
1 'polypeptide(L)'
;MSRKHRNHKLEEQIAHQKNASELNLECQQLIDQDMEIVAKQALRNNKTLTTLNLSMNQIGEKGMQYLVDFLRANTTLTTLDLSNNQIGDNGVQYLVDALLNNSTLTKMNLVDNQISSTGAKSLADLLQANKKLNNLEFYNNLIGDAGAQHLAIALQNNTTLPTIDLSNNQIGDFGAQYFADVLHNNTTLTTLNIIDNHVGDIGVQHLADALKNNTTLITLDLSVNSIGAIGAQHLADTLRNNKRLTKLILKHNNIGDTGTQYLTDALRTNKTLKILDLQYNGITAVGAQYFVDILQENTTLNTLDLQYNKIADNVIQKMNDLLKKNDGENKKNDSNSLIMTCTMLL
;
A
#
# COMPACT_ATOMS: atom_id res chain seq x y z
N MET A 1 -18.89 -20.76 -25.67
CA MET A 1 -19.99 -21.16 -24.75
C MET A 1 -21.13 -20.15 -24.90
N SER A 2 -22.38 -20.58 -25.09
CA SER A 2 -23.51 -19.64 -25.27
C SER A 2 -23.84 -18.91 -23.95
N ARG A 3 -24.32 -17.66 -24.03
CA ARG A 3 -24.68 -16.85 -22.84
C ARG A 3 -25.68 -17.57 -21.93
N LYS A 4 -26.67 -18.25 -22.51
CA LYS A 4 -27.67 -19.04 -21.76
C LYS A 4 -27.04 -20.14 -20.91
N HIS A 5 -26.03 -20.84 -21.45
CA HIS A 5 -25.33 -21.89 -20.71
C HIS A 5 -24.46 -21.31 -19.58
N ARG A 6 -23.81 -20.16 -19.81
CA ARG A 6 -23.05 -19.45 -18.77
C ARG A 6 -23.95 -19.00 -17.61
N ASN A 7 -25.07 -18.37 -17.93
CA ASN A 7 -26.04 -17.93 -16.93
C ASN A 7 -26.56 -19.10 -16.11
N HIS A 8 -26.92 -20.22 -16.76
CA HIS A 8 -27.39 -21.40 -16.05
C HIS A 8 -26.34 -21.94 -15.06
N LYS A 9 -25.08 -22.02 -15.48
CA LYS A 9 -23.97 -22.43 -14.60
C LYS A 9 -23.78 -21.47 -13.41
N LEU A 10 -23.88 -20.16 -13.65
CA LEU A 10 -23.81 -19.14 -12.61
C LEU A 10 -24.97 -19.27 -11.60
N GLU A 11 -26.20 -19.48 -12.09
CA GLU A 11 -27.38 -19.70 -11.26
C GLU A 11 -27.25 -20.97 -10.41
N GLU A 12 -26.76 -22.07 -10.99
CA GLU A 12 -26.47 -23.30 -10.24
C GLU A 12 -25.43 -23.06 -9.14
N GLN A 13 -24.32 -22.38 -9.45
CA GLN A 13 -23.30 -22.05 -8.45
C GLN A 13 -23.86 -21.19 -7.32
N ILE A 14 -24.64 -20.15 -7.63
CA ILE A 14 -25.30 -19.29 -6.65
C ILE A 14 -26.27 -20.08 -5.77
N ALA A 15 -27.03 -21.02 -6.35
CA ALA A 15 -28.02 -21.81 -5.62
C ALA A 15 -27.36 -22.63 -4.48
N HIS A 16 -26.15 -23.13 -4.68
CA HIS A 16 -25.38 -23.85 -3.66
C HIS A 16 -24.84 -22.95 -2.54
N GLN A 17 -24.81 -21.62 -2.72
CA GLN A 17 -24.22 -20.65 -1.80
C GLN A 17 -25.22 -19.64 -1.21
N LYS A 18 -26.53 -19.87 -1.42
CA LYS A 18 -27.59 -18.88 -1.13
C LYS A 18 -27.67 -18.39 0.33
N ASN A 19 -27.18 -19.19 1.27
CA ASN A 19 -27.10 -18.86 2.71
C ASN A 19 -25.66 -18.95 3.25
N ALA A 20 -24.66 -18.96 2.38
CA ALA A 20 -23.28 -18.96 2.81
C ALA A 20 -22.93 -17.61 3.45
N SER A 21 -21.99 -17.63 4.39
CA SER A 21 -21.33 -16.41 4.90
C SER A 21 -20.33 -15.84 3.90
N GLU A 22 -19.94 -16.64 2.91
CA GLU A 22 -19.02 -16.25 1.84
C GLU A 22 -19.59 -16.62 0.47
N LEU A 23 -19.57 -15.67 -0.45
CA LEU A 23 -19.91 -15.85 -1.85
C LEU A 23 -18.68 -15.47 -2.67
N ASN A 24 -18.04 -16.48 -3.27
CA ASN A 24 -16.88 -16.29 -4.12
C ASN A 24 -17.24 -16.54 -5.59
N LEU A 25 -17.16 -15.48 -6.39
CA LEU A 25 -17.37 -15.45 -7.82
C LEU A 25 -16.16 -14.84 -8.56
N GLU A 26 -14.96 -15.05 -8.03
CA GLU A 26 -13.71 -14.66 -8.68
C GLU A 26 -13.51 -15.38 -10.02
N CYS A 27 -12.92 -14.67 -11.00
CA CYS A 27 -12.50 -15.22 -12.29
C CYS A 27 -13.62 -15.96 -13.06
N GLN A 28 -14.87 -15.49 -12.94
CA GLN A 28 -16.03 -16.11 -13.59
C GLN A 28 -16.36 -15.49 -14.96
N GLN A 29 -15.59 -14.49 -15.40
CA GLN A 29 -15.86 -13.71 -16.62
C GLN A 29 -17.24 -13.04 -16.59
N LEU A 30 -17.66 -12.58 -15.39
CA LEU A 30 -18.90 -11.84 -15.21
C LEU A 30 -18.81 -10.50 -15.92
N ILE A 31 -19.87 -10.14 -16.64
CA ILE A 31 -20.06 -8.81 -17.22
C ILE A 31 -21.20 -8.08 -16.50
N ASP A 32 -21.40 -6.81 -16.81
CA ASP A 32 -22.44 -5.97 -16.20
C ASP A 32 -23.82 -6.63 -16.10
N GLN A 33 -24.27 -7.32 -17.16
CA GLN A 33 -25.59 -7.94 -17.16
C GLN A 33 -25.69 -9.18 -16.27
N ASP A 34 -24.57 -9.84 -15.96
CA ASP A 34 -24.58 -10.99 -15.06
C ASP A 34 -24.78 -10.54 -13.60
N MET A 35 -24.40 -9.29 -13.29
CA MET A 35 -24.63 -8.71 -11.96
C MET A 35 -26.10 -8.54 -11.62
N GLU A 36 -26.99 -8.45 -12.61
CA GLU A 36 -28.43 -8.51 -12.38
C GLU A 36 -28.85 -9.85 -11.76
N ILE A 37 -28.29 -10.96 -12.26
CA ILE A 37 -28.56 -12.32 -11.76
C ILE A 37 -27.98 -12.47 -10.36
N VAL A 38 -26.71 -12.06 -10.16
CA VAL A 38 -26.04 -12.11 -8.85
C VAL A 38 -26.83 -11.32 -7.82
N ALA A 39 -27.20 -10.07 -8.11
CA ALA A 39 -27.96 -9.22 -7.21
C ALA A 39 -29.32 -9.83 -6.84
N LYS A 40 -30.08 -10.30 -7.84
CA LYS A 40 -31.45 -10.83 -7.63
C LYS A 40 -31.47 -12.18 -6.95
N GLN A 41 -30.57 -13.10 -7.31
CA GLN A 41 -30.64 -14.50 -6.89
C GLN A 41 -29.75 -14.80 -5.69
N ALA A 42 -28.57 -14.17 -5.60
CA ALA A 42 -27.60 -14.40 -4.53
C ALA A 42 -27.74 -13.38 -3.38
N LEU A 43 -27.82 -12.10 -3.71
CA LEU A 43 -27.59 -11.03 -2.72
C LEU A 43 -28.88 -10.54 -2.04
N ARG A 44 -29.96 -10.34 -2.80
CA ARG A 44 -31.20 -9.65 -2.32
C ARG A 44 -31.74 -10.16 -0.98
N ASN A 45 -31.71 -11.48 -0.78
CA ASN A 45 -32.27 -12.11 0.41
C ASN A 45 -31.20 -12.72 1.35
N ASN A 46 -29.92 -12.59 1.02
CA ASN A 46 -28.87 -13.15 1.87
C ASN A 46 -28.65 -12.24 3.10
N LYS A 47 -28.88 -12.82 4.27
CA LYS A 47 -28.76 -12.16 5.59
C LYS A 47 -27.59 -12.69 6.42
N THR A 48 -26.76 -13.54 5.83
CA THR A 48 -25.62 -14.19 6.50
C THR A 48 -24.28 -13.82 5.86
N LEU A 49 -24.30 -13.23 4.66
CA LEU A 49 -23.11 -12.92 3.88
C LEU A 49 -22.23 -11.90 4.60
N THR A 50 -21.02 -12.30 4.95
CA THR A 50 -19.97 -11.46 5.54
C THR A 50 -18.87 -11.13 4.53
N THR A 51 -18.67 -11.98 3.52
CA THR A 51 -17.64 -11.82 2.50
C THR A 51 -18.23 -12.00 1.10
N LEU A 52 -18.00 -11.03 0.22
CA LEU A 52 -18.35 -11.09 -1.20
C LEU A 52 -17.09 -10.86 -2.04
N ASN A 53 -16.67 -11.88 -2.79
CA ASN A 53 -15.55 -11.78 -3.74
C ASN A 53 -16.08 -11.80 -5.17
N LEU A 54 -15.89 -10.69 -5.89
CA LEU A 54 -16.24 -10.46 -7.29
C LEU A 54 -14.99 -10.10 -8.13
N SER A 55 -13.80 -10.37 -7.62
CA SER A 55 -12.54 -9.98 -8.25
C SER A 55 -12.27 -10.71 -9.59
N MET A 56 -11.37 -10.15 -10.41
CA MET A 56 -10.96 -10.72 -11.70
C MET A 56 -12.12 -10.99 -12.65
N ASN A 57 -13.04 -10.03 -12.79
CA ASN A 57 -14.18 -10.09 -13.70
C ASN A 57 -14.16 -8.89 -14.67
N GLN A 58 -15.24 -8.69 -15.42
CA GLN A 58 -15.44 -7.58 -16.35
C GLN A 58 -16.65 -6.75 -15.93
N ILE A 59 -16.78 -6.52 -14.62
CA ILE A 59 -17.84 -5.71 -14.04
C ILE A 59 -17.42 -4.25 -14.21
N GLY A 60 -18.17 -3.52 -15.03
CA GLY A 60 -18.00 -2.09 -15.25
C GLY A 60 -18.95 -1.24 -14.43
N GLU A 61 -19.01 0.05 -14.77
CA GLU A 61 -19.86 1.03 -14.08
C GLU A 61 -21.34 0.61 -13.99
N LYS A 62 -21.89 -0.07 -15.01
CA LYS A 62 -23.31 -0.47 -15.03
C LYS A 62 -23.54 -1.68 -14.15
N GLY A 63 -22.60 -2.61 -14.10
CA GLY A 63 -22.66 -3.76 -13.20
C GLY A 63 -22.74 -3.34 -11.73
N MET A 64 -22.04 -2.25 -11.37
CA MET A 64 -22.05 -1.72 -10.01
C MET A 64 -23.41 -1.18 -9.56
N GLN A 65 -24.24 -0.69 -10.48
CA GLN A 65 -25.60 -0.22 -10.14
C GLN A 65 -26.44 -1.33 -9.50
N TYR A 66 -26.24 -2.58 -9.90
CA TYR A 66 -26.97 -3.73 -9.34
C TYR A 66 -26.57 -4.07 -7.90
N LEU A 67 -25.42 -3.56 -7.41
CA LEU A 67 -24.96 -3.78 -6.04
C LEU A 67 -25.44 -2.72 -5.06
N VAL A 68 -25.85 -1.54 -5.53
CA VAL A 68 -26.19 -0.37 -4.70
C VAL A 68 -27.26 -0.70 -3.65
N ASP A 69 -28.39 -1.26 -4.07
CA ASP A 69 -29.50 -1.55 -3.15
C ASP A 69 -29.14 -2.63 -2.13
N PHE A 70 -28.35 -3.62 -2.54
CA PHE A 70 -27.84 -4.64 -1.64
C PHE A 70 -26.91 -4.03 -0.60
N LEU A 71 -25.90 -3.27 -1.00
CA LEU A 71 -24.92 -2.66 -0.09
C LEU A 71 -25.58 -1.67 0.89
N ARG A 72 -26.60 -0.93 0.44
CA ARG A 72 -27.37 -0.01 1.27
C ARG A 72 -28.19 -0.73 2.34
N ALA A 73 -28.80 -1.87 2.01
CA ALA A 73 -29.70 -2.60 2.90
C ALA A 73 -29.01 -3.73 3.69
N ASN A 74 -27.82 -4.16 3.27
CA ASN A 74 -27.10 -5.25 3.90
C ASN A 74 -26.44 -4.78 5.20
N THR A 75 -26.60 -5.58 6.24
CA THR A 75 -26.11 -5.30 7.59
C THR A 75 -25.13 -6.36 8.10
N THR A 76 -24.59 -7.20 7.23
CA THR A 76 -23.75 -8.34 7.61
C THR A 76 -22.41 -8.38 6.87
N LEU A 77 -22.33 -7.78 5.69
CA LEU A 77 -21.15 -7.75 4.84
C LEU A 77 -20.08 -6.89 5.52
N THR A 78 -18.93 -7.52 5.77
CA THR A 78 -17.75 -6.90 6.36
C THR A 78 -16.61 -6.75 5.37
N THR A 79 -16.59 -7.59 4.32
CA THR A 79 -15.53 -7.65 3.31
C THR A 79 -16.12 -7.70 1.90
N LEU A 80 -15.66 -6.80 1.04
CA LEU A 80 -16.03 -6.73 -0.38
C LEU A 80 -14.76 -6.66 -1.23
N ASP A 81 -14.56 -7.64 -2.10
CA ASP A 81 -13.47 -7.64 -3.09
C ASP A 81 -14.02 -7.44 -4.49
N LEU A 82 -13.59 -6.37 -5.12
CA LEU A 82 -13.95 -5.93 -6.47
C LEU A 82 -12.69 -5.72 -7.35
N SER A 83 -11.52 -6.20 -6.89
CA SER A 83 -10.26 -5.97 -7.59
C SER A 83 -10.24 -6.55 -9.01
N ASN A 84 -9.41 -6.01 -9.90
CA ASN A 84 -9.24 -6.47 -11.28
C ASN A 84 -10.58 -6.51 -12.03
N ASN A 85 -11.26 -5.36 -12.09
CA ASN A 85 -12.49 -5.15 -12.84
C ASN A 85 -12.36 -3.86 -13.68
N GLN A 86 -13.46 -3.32 -14.20
CA GLN A 86 -13.45 -2.13 -15.06
C GLN A 86 -14.40 -1.06 -14.49
N ILE A 87 -14.44 -0.95 -13.16
CA ILE A 87 -15.46 -0.20 -12.42
C ILE A 87 -15.49 1.28 -12.82
N GLY A 88 -14.32 1.91 -12.96
CA GLY A 88 -14.17 3.32 -13.29
C GLY A 88 -14.80 4.27 -12.26
N ASP A 89 -14.71 5.57 -12.52
CA ASP A 89 -15.13 6.61 -11.57
C ASP A 89 -16.63 6.55 -11.22
N ASN A 90 -17.49 6.34 -12.22
CA ASN A 90 -18.93 6.26 -12.01
C ASN A 90 -19.32 5.04 -11.17
N GLY A 91 -18.66 3.90 -11.40
CA GLY A 91 -18.86 2.70 -10.59
C GLY A 91 -18.47 2.92 -9.13
N VAL A 92 -17.36 3.62 -8.88
CA VAL A 92 -16.95 4.04 -7.54
C VAL A 92 -17.96 5.01 -6.92
N GLN A 93 -18.49 5.97 -7.67
CA GLN A 93 -19.53 6.87 -7.15
C GLN A 93 -20.77 6.10 -6.68
N TYR A 94 -21.24 5.10 -7.45
CA TYR A 94 -22.36 4.25 -7.03
C TYR A 94 -22.06 3.48 -5.73
N LEU A 95 -20.83 2.97 -5.58
CA LEU A 95 -20.40 2.33 -4.34
C LEU A 95 -20.44 3.29 -3.16
N VAL A 96 -19.87 4.49 -3.32
CA VAL A 96 -19.82 5.51 -2.28
C VAL A 96 -21.24 5.88 -1.83
N ASP A 97 -22.14 6.15 -2.77
CA ASP A 97 -23.54 6.48 -2.49
C ASP A 97 -24.28 5.37 -1.72
N ALA A 98 -23.90 4.11 -1.92
CA ALA A 98 -24.43 2.98 -1.17
C ALA A 98 -23.82 2.86 0.23
N LEU A 99 -22.53 3.20 0.36
CA LEU A 99 -21.72 2.97 1.56
C LEU A 99 -21.72 4.14 2.56
N LEU A 100 -22.20 5.32 2.19
CA LEU A 100 -22.31 6.47 3.11
C LEU A 100 -23.08 6.14 4.40
N ASN A 101 -24.12 5.31 4.30
CA ASN A 101 -24.93 4.87 5.46
C ASN A 101 -24.64 3.42 5.86
N ASN A 102 -23.75 2.72 5.17
CA ASN A 102 -23.38 1.36 5.53
C ASN A 102 -22.47 1.39 6.76
N SER A 103 -22.82 0.61 7.79
CA SER A 103 -22.10 0.59 9.06
C SER A 103 -21.39 -0.74 9.35
N THR A 104 -21.38 -1.67 8.41
CA THR A 104 -20.83 -3.02 8.61
C THR A 104 -19.62 -3.31 7.75
N LEU A 105 -19.48 -2.69 6.58
CA LEU A 105 -18.33 -2.91 5.72
C LEU A 105 -17.08 -2.31 6.34
N THR A 106 -16.08 -3.16 6.56
CA THR A 106 -14.80 -2.79 7.17
C THR A 106 -13.63 -2.88 6.20
N LYS A 107 -13.75 -3.75 5.18
CA LYS A 107 -12.72 -4.00 4.17
C LYS A 107 -13.29 -3.90 2.76
N MET A 108 -12.64 -3.13 1.91
CA MET A 108 -13.00 -2.98 0.50
C MET A 108 -11.75 -2.98 -0.37
N ASN A 109 -11.73 -3.83 -1.40
CA ASN A 109 -10.65 -3.90 -2.37
C ASN A 109 -11.13 -3.46 -3.76
N LEU A 110 -10.49 -2.43 -4.30
CA LEU A 110 -10.73 -1.76 -5.58
C LEU A 110 -9.43 -1.66 -6.42
N VAL A 111 -8.46 -2.53 -6.15
CA VAL A 111 -7.20 -2.60 -6.91
C VAL A 111 -7.49 -2.86 -8.38
N ASP A 112 -6.76 -2.21 -9.28
CA ASP A 112 -6.86 -2.41 -10.74
C ASP A 112 -8.29 -2.27 -11.29
N ASN A 113 -8.81 -1.02 -11.26
CA ASN A 113 -10.19 -0.70 -11.61
C ASN A 113 -10.37 0.58 -12.44
N GLN A 114 -9.27 1.13 -12.98
CA GLN A 114 -9.28 2.34 -13.82
C GLN A 114 -9.87 3.57 -13.11
N ILE A 115 -9.64 3.67 -11.79
CA ILE A 115 -10.11 4.79 -10.96
C ILE A 115 -9.22 6.00 -11.19
N SER A 116 -9.79 7.11 -11.66
CA SER A 116 -9.07 8.36 -11.86
C SER A 116 -9.13 9.28 -10.63
N SER A 117 -8.62 10.50 -10.76
CA SER A 117 -8.80 11.56 -9.74
C SER A 117 -10.27 11.80 -9.36
N THR A 118 -11.21 11.57 -10.29
CA THR A 118 -12.65 11.75 -10.02
C THR A 118 -13.16 10.69 -9.06
N GLY A 119 -12.89 9.41 -9.31
CA GLY A 119 -13.25 8.34 -8.39
C GLY A 119 -12.49 8.43 -7.06
N ALA A 120 -11.23 8.90 -7.08
CA ALA A 120 -10.46 9.20 -5.87
C ALA A 120 -11.17 10.23 -4.98
N LYS A 121 -11.76 11.27 -5.58
CA LYS A 121 -12.57 12.25 -4.85
C LYS A 121 -13.78 11.57 -4.19
N SER A 122 -14.48 10.69 -4.88
CA SER A 122 -15.60 9.94 -4.29
C SER A 122 -15.13 9.06 -3.12
N LEU A 123 -13.99 8.39 -3.24
CA LEU A 123 -13.40 7.63 -2.13
C LEU A 123 -13.01 8.54 -0.96
N ALA A 124 -12.47 9.73 -1.22
CA ALA A 124 -12.18 10.72 -0.18
C ALA A 124 -13.45 11.14 0.57
N ASP A 125 -14.55 11.40 -0.14
CA ASP A 125 -15.85 11.72 0.45
C ASP A 125 -16.35 10.56 1.34
N LEU A 126 -16.15 9.30 0.92
CA LEU A 126 -16.45 8.12 1.72
C LEU A 126 -15.58 8.04 3.00
N LEU A 127 -14.28 8.30 2.92
CA LEU A 127 -13.37 8.24 4.07
C LEU A 127 -13.65 9.32 5.13
N GLN A 128 -14.22 10.45 4.70
CA GLN A 128 -14.66 11.51 5.59
C GLN A 128 -15.94 11.13 6.33
N ALA A 129 -16.92 10.53 5.63
CA ALA A 129 -18.23 10.19 6.19
C ALA A 129 -18.26 8.85 6.92
N ASN A 130 -17.64 7.80 6.37
CA ASN A 130 -17.67 6.45 6.90
C ASN A 130 -16.54 6.22 7.90
N LYS A 131 -16.90 5.91 9.16
CA LYS A 131 -15.96 5.66 10.27
C LYS A 131 -15.84 4.17 10.62
N LYS A 132 -16.22 3.28 9.71
CA LYS A 132 -16.16 1.82 9.89
C LYS A 132 -15.14 1.16 8.97
N LEU A 133 -14.96 1.71 7.78
CA LEU A 133 -13.95 1.23 6.84
C LEU A 133 -12.55 1.44 7.42
N ASN A 134 -11.86 0.33 7.68
CA ASN A 134 -10.51 0.29 8.26
C ASN A 134 -9.47 -0.37 7.34
N ASN A 135 -9.92 -0.95 6.22
CA ASN A 135 -9.07 -1.38 5.13
C ASN A 135 -9.69 -0.95 3.78
N LEU A 136 -8.97 -0.12 3.03
CA LEU A 136 -9.36 0.31 1.70
C LEU A 136 -8.14 0.17 0.78
N GLU A 137 -8.23 -0.77 -0.17
CA GLU A 137 -7.16 -1.06 -1.13
C GLU A 137 -7.59 -0.55 -2.51
N PHE A 138 -6.75 0.27 -3.15
CA PHE A 138 -7.04 0.88 -4.46
C PHE A 138 -5.75 1.20 -5.25
N TYR A 139 -4.66 0.49 -4.98
CA TYR A 139 -3.43 0.60 -5.77
C TYR A 139 -3.64 0.05 -7.20
N ASN A 140 -2.70 0.33 -8.11
CA ASN A 140 -2.82 0.05 -9.55
C ASN A 140 -4.04 0.77 -10.19
N ASN A 141 -4.14 2.08 -10.03
CA ASN A 141 -5.21 2.89 -10.63
C ASN A 141 -4.60 4.14 -11.29
N LEU A 142 -5.43 5.16 -11.60
CA LEU A 142 -5.06 6.35 -12.37
C LEU A 142 -5.29 7.63 -11.54
N ILE A 143 -5.06 7.55 -10.23
CA ILE A 143 -5.49 8.56 -9.24
C ILE A 143 -4.84 9.92 -9.50
N GLY A 144 -3.54 9.94 -9.83
CA GLY A 144 -2.76 11.16 -10.09
C GLY A 144 -2.69 12.13 -8.91
N ASP A 145 -2.01 13.26 -9.11
CA ASP A 145 -1.81 14.27 -8.06
C ASP A 145 -3.11 14.91 -7.58
N ALA A 146 -4.07 15.12 -8.48
CA ALA A 146 -5.38 15.69 -8.12
C ALA A 146 -6.19 14.73 -7.23
N GLY A 147 -6.16 13.43 -7.52
CA GLY A 147 -6.79 12.43 -6.67
C GLY A 147 -6.08 12.28 -5.32
N ALA A 148 -4.74 12.32 -5.32
CA ALA A 148 -3.92 12.33 -4.12
C ALA A 148 -4.28 13.49 -3.18
N GLN A 149 -4.53 14.69 -3.73
CA GLN A 149 -4.98 15.84 -2.95
C GLN A 149 -6.28 15.55 -2.19
N HIS A 150 -7.30 15.01 -2.88
CA HIS A 150 -8.57 14.68 -2.25
C HIS A 150 -8.42 13.64 -1.14
N LEU A 151 -7.67 12.57 -1.41
CA LEU A 151 -7.41 11.52 -0.44
C LEU A 151 -6.65 12.03 0.78
N ALA A 152 -5.62 12.86 0.58
CA ALA A 152 -4.87 13.49 1.66
C ALA A 152 -5.79 14.31 2.58
N ILE A 153 -6.63 15.19 2.00
CA ILE A 153 -7.59 16.00 2.77
C ILE A 153 -8.54 15.10 3.59
N ALA A 154 -9.02 14.00 3.03
CA ALA A 154 -9.86 13.05 3.76
C ALA A 154 -9.14 12.38 4.93
N LEU A 155 -7.85 12.07 4.78
CA LEU A 155 -7.06 11.44 5.83
C LEU A 155 -6.74 12.38 6.99
N GLN A 156 -6.77 13.71 6.81
CA GLN A 156 -6.48 14.65 7.89
C GLN A 156 -7.29 14.38 9.16
N ASN A 157 -8.55 13.96 9.01
CA ASN A 157 -9.46 13.63 10.10
C ASN A 157 -9.94 12.15 10.07
N ASN A 158 -9.32 11.30 9.25
CA ASN A 158 -9.61 9.89 9.26
C ASN A 158 -8.82 9.22 10.40
N THR A 159 -9.55 8.48 11.24
CA THR A 159 -9.00 7.78 12.41
C THR A 159 -9.15 6.26 12.31
N THR A 160 -9.51 5.76 11.13
CA THR A 160 -9.84 4.34 10.92
C THR A 160 -8.84 3.60 10.05
N LEU A 161 -8.12 4.30 9.17
CA LEU A 161 -7.11 3.73 8.28
C LEU A 161 -5.70 3.88 8.86
N PRO A 162 -5.09 2.80 9.40
CA PRO A 162 -3.70 2.82 9.84
C PRO A 162 -2.70 2.71 8.69
N THR A 163 -3.16 2.32 7.49
CA THR A 163 -2.35 2.09 6.30
C THR A 163 -3.06 2.69 5.09
N ILE A 164 -2.28 3.32 4.21
CA ILE A 164 -2.73 3.68 2.88
C ILE A 164 -1.70 3.22 1.85
N ASP A 165 -2.18 2.53 0.83
CA ASP A 165 -1.38 2.06 -0.28
C ASP A 165 -1.78 2.78 -1.57
N LEU A 166 -0.88 3.61 -2.06
CA LEU A 166 -1.04 4.45 -3.23
C LEU A 166 -0.21 3.93 -4.41
N SER A 167 0.23 2.68 -4.35
CA SER A 167 1.18 2.16 -5.33
C SER A 167 0.64 2.18 -6.76
N ASN A 168 1.49 2.50 -7.73
CA ASN A 168 1.16 2.53 -9.16
C ASN A 168 -0.11 3.34 -9.45
N ASN A 169 -0.05 4.65 -9.16
CA ASN A 169 -1.17 5.57 -9.31
C ASN A 169 -0.80 6.88 -10.02
N GLN A 170 0.38 6.94 -10.63
CA GLN A 170 0.88 8.12 -11.35
C GLN A 170 0.93 9.37 -10.45
N ILE A 171 1.25 9.18 -9.17
CA ILE A 171 1.43 10.24 -8.19
C ILE A 171 2.85 10.79 -8.36
N GLY A 172 2.97 12.09 -8.62
CA GLY A 172 4.23 12.80 -8.72
C GLY A 172 4.59 13.51 -7.41
N ASP A 173 5.54 14.44 -7.51
CA ASP A 173 6.02 15.23 -6.38
C ASP A 173 4.90 16.05 -5.71
N PHE A 174 3.94 16.58 -6.47
CA PHE A 174 2.82 17.34 -5.90
C PHE A 174 1.85 16.46 -5.11
N GLY A 175 1.56 15.25 -5.58
CA GLY A 175 0.74 14.33 -4.82
C GLY A 175 1.44 13.88 -3.53
N ALA A 176 2.75 13.63 -3.57
CA ALA A 176 3.55 13.38 -2.37
C ALA A 176 3.54 14.55 -1.38
N GLN A 177 3.58 15.80 -1.88
CA GLN A 177 3.45 17.00 -1.07
C GLN A 177 2.13 17.04 -0.30
N TYR A 178 0.99 16.70 -0.93
CA TYR A 178 -0.30 16.70 -0.22
C TYR A 178 -0.34 15.70 0.95
N PHE A 179 0.28 14.52 0.78
CA PHE A 179 0.41 13.58 1.90
C PHE A 179 1.36 14.09 2.98
N ALA A 180 2.45 14.76 2.60
CA ALA A 180 3.35 15.42 3.56
C ALA A 180 2.61 16.47 4.41
N ASP A 181 1.81 17.33 3.80
CA ASP A 181 1.03 18.36 4.52
C ASP A 181 0.10 17.74 5.58
N VAL A 182 -0.43 16.55 5.30
CA VAL A 182 -1.36 15.85 6.20
C VAL A 182 -0.63 15.04 7.28
N LEU A 183 0.55 14.49 6.98
CA LEU A 183 1.37 13.75 7.94
C LEU A 183 1.79 14.59 9.16
N HIS A 184 1.79 15.92 9.05
CA HIS A 184 2.05 16.81 10.19
C HIS A 184 1.01 16.66 11.31
N ASN A 185 -0.25 16.40 10.95
CA ASN A 185 -1.38 16.42 11.87
C ASN A 185 -2.08 15.07 12.04
N ASN A 186 -1.97 14.18 11.05
CA ASN A 186 -2.55 12.86 11.14
C ASN A 186 -1.85 12.03 12.23
N THR A 187 -2.64 11.45 13.12
CA THR A 187 -2.15 10.67 14.27
C THR A 187 -2.52 9.17 14.19
N THR A 188 -3.06 8.72 13.06
CA THR A 188 -3.54 7.35 12.87
C THR A 188 -2.68 6.56 11.89
N LEU A 189 -2.16 7.22 10.86
CA LEU A 189 -1.41 6.59 9.79
C LEU A 189 -0.06 6.12 10.31
N THR A 190 0.17 4.81 10.18
CA THR A 190 1.39 4.11 10.59
C THR A 190 2.18 3.58 9.39
N THR A 191 1.51 3.37 8.25
CA THR A 191 2.12 2.87 7.02
C THR A 191 1.66 3.71 5.83
N LEU A 192 2.62 4.19 5.05
CA LEU A 192 2.40 4.90 3.80
C LEU A 192 3.22 4.23 2.70
N ASN A 193 2.53 3.66 1.71
CA ASN A 193 3.16 3.09 0.52
C ASN A 193 2.88 4.00 -0.68
N ILE A 194 3.93 4.46 -1.35
CA ILE A 194 3.87 5.26 -2.59
C ILE A 194 4.78 4.57 -3.62
N ILE A 195 4.64 3.26 -3.79
CA ILE A 195 5.51 2.44 -4.65
C ILE A 195 5.14 2.69 -6.11
N ASP A 196 6.11 2.63 -7.03
CA ASP A 196 5.85 2.74 -8.48
C ASP A 196 5.06 4.01 -8.82
N ASN A 197 5.56 5.12 -8.31
CA ASN A 197 5.03 6.44 -8.56
C ASN A 197 6.15 7.30 -9.17
N HIS A 198 5.79 8.46 -9.69
CA HIS A 198 6.77 9.34 -10.34
C HIS A 198 7.35 10.34 -9.33
N VAL A 199 7.56 9.90 -8.08
CA VAL A 199 8.10 10.74 -7.02
C VAL A 199 9.61 10.85 -7.18
N GLY A 200 10.11 12.08 -7.25
CA GLY A 200 11.51 12.41 -7.28
C GLY A 200 12.01 12.99 -5.97
N ASP A 201 13.18 13.64 -6.03
CA ASP A 201 13.82 14.24 -4.87
C ASP A 201 12.96 15.33 -4.20
N ILE A 202 12.15 16.07 -4.97
CA ILE A 202 11.28 17.15 -4.47
C ILE A 202 10.13 16.57 -3.64
N GLY A 203 9.43 15.55 -4.13
CA GLY A 203 8.36 14.90 -3.37
C GLY A 203 8.89 14.24 -2.09
N VAL A 204 10.08 13.63 -2.17
CA VAL A 204 10.78 13.10 -0.98
C VAL A 204 11.16 14.19 0.00
N GLN A 205 11.61 15.36 -0.47
CA GLN A 205 11.89 16.50 0.40
C GLN A 205 10.65 16.88 1.23
N HIS A 206 9.48 16.99 0.61
CA HIS A 206 8.23 17.28 1.32
C HIS A 206 7.91 16.22 2.38
N LEU A 207 7.96 14.93 1.99
CA LEU A 207 7.71 13.82 2.92
C LEU A 207 8.72 13.83 4.09
N ALA A 208 10.00 14.06 3.81
CA ALA A 208 11.06 14.15 4.81
C ALA A 208 10.79 15.31 5.79
N ASP A 209 10.45 16.49 5.29
CA ASP A 209 10.13 17.65 6.14
C ASP A 209 8.94 17.36 7.08
N ALA A 210 7.89 16.69 6.60
CA ALA A 210 6.77 16.27 7.44
C ALA A 210 7.18 15.24 8.51
N LEU A 211 8.04 14.31 8.13
CA LEU A 211 8.51 13.25 9.02
C LEU A 211 9.41 13.76 10.16
N LYS A 212 9.97 14.97 10.08
CA LYS A 212 10.71 15.57 11.21
C LYS A 212 9.87 15.68 12.47
N ASN A 213 8.57 15.98 12.30
CA ASN A 213 7.63 16.19 13.41
C ASN A 213 6.57 15.08 13.52
N ASN A 214 6.39 14.24 12.49
CA ASN A 214 5.46 13.14 12.56
C ASN A 214 5.89 12.11 13.62
N THR A 215 4.94 11.71 14.46
CA THR A 215 5.18 10.80 15.60
C THR A 215 4.46 9.47 15.47
N THR A 216 3.86 9.17 14.31
CA THR A 216 2.99 8.00 14.12
C THR A 216 3.45 7.05 13.01
N LEU A 217 4.10 7.54 11.96
CA LEU A 217 4.51 6.75 10.82
C LEU A 217 5.68 5.82 11.19
N ILE A 218 5.43 4.51 11.05
CA ILE A 218 6.34 3.42 11.39
C ILE A 218 7.01 2.88 10.13
N THR A 219 6.26 2.84 9.02
CA THR A 219 6.69 2.30 7.72
C THR A 219 6.46 3.32 6.61
N LEU A 220 7.51 3.58 5.83
CA LEU A 220 7.44 4.31 4.58
C LEU A 220 8.05 3.47 3.46
N ASP A 221 7.25 3.18 2.45
CA ASP A 221 7.70 2.51 1.23
C ASP A 221 7.62 3.46 0.04
N LEU A 222 8.80 3.75 -0.52
CA LEU A 222 9.02 4.62 -1.68
C LEU A 222 9.70 3.84 -2.81
N SER A 223 9.50 2.53 -2.87
CA SER A 223 10.12 1.67 -3.88
C SER A 223 9.69 2.05 -5.31
N VAL A 224 10.53 1.78 -6.30
CA VAL A 224 10.22 2.01 -7.72
C VAL A 224 9.82 3.48 -7.96
N ASN A 225 10.69 4.41 -7.56
CA ASN A 225 10.49 5.85 -7.80
C ASN A 225 11.76 6.42 -8.47
N SER A 226 11.84 7.74 -8.63
CA SER A 226 12.99 8.41 -9.25
C SER A 226 13.83 9.17 -8.21
N ILE A 227 14.07 8.54 -7.05
CA ILE A 227 14.77 9.17 -5.92
C ILE A 227 16.28 9.06 -6.11
N GLY A 228 16.96 10.20 -6.16
CA GLY A 228 18.40 10.32 -6.27
C GLY A 228 19.10 10.53 -4.92
N ALA A 229 20.38 10.89 -4.99
CA ALA A 229 21.18 11.19 -3.81
C ALA A 229 20.64 12.38 -3.00
N ILE A 230 19.96 13.35 -3.62
CA ILE A 230 19.39 14.52 -2.92
C ILE A 230 18.16 14.13 -2.11
N GLY A 231 17.24 13.32 -2.66
CA GLY A 231 16.12 12.77 -1.89
C GLY A 231 16.61 11.90 -0.73
N ALA A 232 17.65 11.10 -0.96
CA ALA A 232 18.32 10.34 0.11
C ALA A 232 18.89 11.25 1.21
N GLN A 233 19.45 12.41 0.85
CA GLN A 233 19.93 13.40 1.81
C GLN A 233 18.80 13.95 2.69
N HIS A 234 17.65 14.30 2.10
CA HIS A 234 16.50 14.80 2.86
C HIS A 234 15.97 13.74 3.84
N LEU A 235 15.89 12.48 3.43
CA LEU A 235 15.53 11.37 4.31
C LEU A 235 16.57 11.20 5.43
N ALA A 236 17.86 11.25 5.10
CA ALA A 236 18.94 11.17 6.09
C ALA A 236 18.86 12.29 7.15
N ASP A 237 18.66 13.54 6.72
CA ASP A 237 18.51 14.70 7.61
C ASP A 237 17.36 14.50 8.59
N THR A 238 16.27 13.89 8.13
CA THR A 238 15.10 13.57 8.93
C THR A 238 15.36 12.42 9.89
N LEU A 239 16.00 11.34 9.43
CA LEU A 239 16.33 10.16 10.23
C LEU A 239 17.20 10.51 11.45
N ARG A 240 18.07 11.52 11.41
CA ARG A 240 18.87 11.90 12.60
C ARG A 240 17.99 12.19 13.83
N ASN A 241 16.84 12.81 13.61
CA ASN A 241 15.95 13.26 14.68
C ASN A 241 14.65 12.45 14.80
N ASN A 242 14.16 11.85 13.72
CA ASN A 242 12.94 11.05 13.78
C ASN A 242 13.15 9.80 14.65
N LYS A 243 12.29 9.64 15.66
CA LYS A 243 12.33 8.52 16.63
C LYS A 243 11.13 7.58 16.50
N ARG A 244 10.42 7.60 15.37
CA ARG A 244 9.26 6.73 15.13
C ARG A 244 9.44 5.76 13.96
N LEU A 245 10.03 6.21 12.85
CA LEU A 245 10.16 5.42 11.63
C LEU A 245 11.10 4.23 11.89
N THR A 246 10.59 3.02 11.71
CA THR A 246 11.35 1.77 11.94
C THR A 246 11.66 1.03 10.65
N LYS A 247 10.87 1.27 9.59
CA LYS A 247 11.01 0.62 8.28
C LYS A 247 11.00 1.66 7.17
N LEU A 248 12.09 1.72 6.41
CA LEU A 248 12.23 2.56 5.24
C LEU A 248 12.62 1.68 4.05
N ILE A 249 11.81 1.70 3.00
CA ILE A 249 12.00 0.88 1.80
C ILE A 249 12.19 1.82 0.62
N LEU A 250 13.33 1.70 -0.04
CA LEU A 250 13.79 2.56 -1.15
C LEU A 250 14.22 1.71 -2.35
N LYS A 251 13.74 0.47 -2.46
CA LYS A 251 14.10 -0.45 -3.54
C LYS A 251 13.84 0.15 -4.92
N HIS A 252 14.66 -0.15 -5.92
CA HIS A 252 14.51 0.36 -7.30
C HIS A 252 14.42 1.90 -7.36
N ASN A 253 15.44 2.58 -6.86
CA ASN A 253 15.62 4.03 -7.01
C ASN A 253 17.03 4.32 -7.56
N ASN A 254 17.45 5.58 -7.55
CA ASN A 254 18.76 6.04 -8.05
C ASN A 254 19.64 6.62 -6.93
N ILE A 255 19.57 6.05 -5.74
CA ILE A 255 20.23 6.59 -4.52
C ILE A 255 21.75 6.68 -4.68
N GLY A 256 22.38 5.65 -5.26
CA GLY A 256 23.83 5.59 -5.52
C GLY A 256 24.70 5.65 -4.26
N ASP A 257 26.02 5.69 -4.46
CA ASP A 257 27.00 5.71 -3.36
C ASP A 257 26.89 7.00 -2.51
N THR A 258 26.66 8.15 -3.15
CA THR A 258 26.50 9.43 -2.46
C THR A 258 25.26 9.46 -1.57
N GLY A 259 24.10 8.99 -2.07
CA GLY A 259 22.91 8.89 -1.24
C GLY A 259 23.07 7.89 -0.11
N THR A 260 23.78 6.79 -0.37
CA THR A 260 24.14 5.80 0.65
C THR A 260 25.01 6.41 1.77
N GLN A 261 25.96 7.27 1.42
CA GLN A 261 26.76 7.99 2.41
C GLN A 261 25.89 8.85 3.34
N TYR A 262 24.93 9.61 2.79
CA TYR A 262 24.03 10.41 3.61
C TYR A 262 23.20 9.55 4.57
N LEU A 263 22.62 8.45 4.06
CA LEU A 263 21.82 7.53 4.89
C LEU A 263 22.66 6.90 6.01
N THR A 264 23.86 6.42 5.70
CA THR A 264 24.76 5.83 6.70
C THR A 264 25.25 6.83 7.74
N ASP A 265 25.54 8.08 7.34
CA ASP A 265 25.88 9.17 8.26
C ASP A 265 24.74 9.45 9.25
N ALA A 266 23.49 9.43 8.78
CA ALA A 266 22.33 9.57 9.66
C ALA A 266 22.17 8.39 10.61
N LEU A 267 22.39 7.17 10.12
CA LEU A 267 22.32 5.94 10.91
C LEU A 267 23.34 5.86 12.05
N ARG A 268 24.46 6.60 12.01
CA ARG A 268 25.36 6.68 13.20
C ARG A 268 24.61 7.16 14.45
N THR A 269 23.68 8.09 14.28
CA THR A 269 22.92 8.74 15.38
C THR A 269 21.49 8.23 15.51
N ASN A 270 20.87 7.75 14.43
CA ASN A 270 19.54 7.16 14.50
C ASN A 270 19.60 5.79 15.19
N LYS A 271 18.77 5.62 16.22
CA LYS A 271 18.66 4.38 17.02
C LYS A 271 17.23 3.82 16.97
N THR A 272 16.52 4.08 15.88
CA THR A 272 15.10 3.72 15.72
C THR A 272 14.85 2.88 14.49
N LEU A 273 15.52 3.17 13.37
CA LEU A 273 15.36 2.44 12.13
C LEU A 273 15.91 1.02 12.30
N LYS A 274 15.05 0.04 11.98
CA LYS A 274 15.34 -1.40 12.10
C LYS A 274 15.50 -2.06 10.75
N ILE A 275 14.77 -1.58 9.75
CA ILE A 275 14.73 -2.15 8.40
C ILE A 275 15.01 -1.04 7.40
N LEU A 276 16.05 -1.24 6.59
CA LEU A 276 16.38 -0.42 5.44
C LEU A 276 16.52 -1.32 4.21
N ASP A 277 15.69 -1.09 3.20
CA ASP A 277 15.80 -1.77 1.91
C ASP A 277 16.29 -0.79 0.84
N LEU A 278 17.43 -1.13 0.24
CA LEU A 278 18.12 -0.37 -0.80
C LEU A 278 18.43 -1.26 -2.02
N GLN A 279 17.62 -2.30 -2.27
CA GLN A 279 17.77 -3.13 -3.47
C GLN A 279 17.73 -2.30 -4.76
N TYR A 280 18.50 -2.69 -5.78
CA TYR A 280 18.51 -2.01 -7.09
C TYR A 280 18.66 -0.48 -7.02
N ASN A 281 19.71 0.02 -6.36
CA ASN A 281 19.94 1.46 -6.16
C ASN A 281 21.22 2.00 -6.79
N GLY A 282 21.88 1.19 -7.64
CA GLY A 282 23.15 1.58 -8.25
C GLY A 282 24.29 1.72 -7.25
N ILE A 283 24.20 1.07 -6.09
CA ILE A 283 25.22 1.07 -5.04
C ILE A 283 26.40 0.21 -5.50
N THR A 284 27.62 0.71 -5.32
CA THR A 284 28.85 -0.02 -5.62
C THR A 284 29.55 -0.49 -4.34
N ALA A 285 30.74 -1.07 -4.48
CA ALA A 285 31.59 -1.39 -3.33
C ALA A 285 31.90 -0.15 -2.44
N VAL A 286 31.93 1.07 -3.01
CA VAL A 286 32.16 2.30 -2.25
C VAL A 286 30.99 2.58 -1.31
N GLY A 287 29.75 2.59 -1.82
CA GLY A 287 28.57 2.80 -0.99
C GLY A 287 28.39 1.70 0.05
N ALA A 288 28.66 0.45 -0.32
CA ALA A 288 28.60 -0.68 0.62
C ALA A 288 29.63 -0.56 1.76
N GLN A 289 30.81 0.02 1.51
CA GLN A 289 31.82 0.23 2.54
C GLN A 289 31.32 1.17 3.65
N TYR A 290 30.51 2.19 3.33
CA TYR A 290 29.91 3.05 4.35
C TYR A 290 29.02 2.28 5.34
N PHE A 291 28.32 1.23 4.89
CA PHE A 291 27.56 0.36 5.79
C PHE A 291 28.48 -0.49 6.67
N VAL A 292 29.55 -1.05 6.12
CA VAL A 292 30.54 -1.81 6.89
C VAL A 292 31.11 -0.97 8.05
N ASP A 293 31.38 0.31 7.79
CA ASP A 293 31.97 1.22 8.77
C ASP A 293 30.99 1.52 9.92
N ILE A 294 29.69 1.67 9.63
CA ILE A 294 28.70 2.04 10.66
C ILE A 294 28.05 0.86 11.36
N LEU A 295 28.01 -0.34 10.75
CA LEU A 295 27.34 -1.51 11.34
C LEU A 295 28.04 -2.03 12.61
N GLN A 296 29.28 -1.60 12.85
CA GLN A 296 29.98 -1.84 14.12
C GLN A 296 29.44 -0.98 15.27
N GLU A 297 28.85 0.18 14.96
CA GLU A 297 28.36 1.18 15.92
C GLU A 297 26.83 1.24 16.02
N ASN A 298 26.14 0.95 14.91
CA ASN A 298 24.69 0.88 14.84
C ASN A 298 24.22 -0.56 15.05
N THR A 299 23.68 -0.83 16.23
CA THR A 299 23.11 -2.13 16.62
C THR A 299 21.58 -2.18 16.52
N THR A 300 20.94 -1.11 16.04
CA THR A 300 19.47 -1.03 15.93
C THR A 300 18.95 -1.43 14.56
N LEU A 301 19.79 -1.34 13.53
CA LEU A 301 19.49 -1.81 12.19
C LEU A 301 19.69 -3.33 12.14
N ASN A 302 18.59 -4.07 12.01
CA ASN A 302 18.58 -5.53 12.03
C ASN A 302 18.48 -6.10 10.61
N THR A 303 17.79 -5.39 9.72
CA THR A 303 17.60 -5.78 8.33
C THR A 303 18.12 -4.68 7.43
N LEU A 304 19.14 -5.01 6.64
CA LEU A 304 19.65 -4.18 5.55
C LEU A 304 19.63 -5.00 4.27
N ASP A 305 18.78 -4.64 3.32
CA ASP A 305 18.73 -5.30 2.02
C ASP A 305 19.46 -4.46 0.96
N LEU A 306 20.50 -5.04 0.36
CA LEU A 306 21.31 -4.43 -0.69
C LEU A 306 21.36 -5.30 -1.95
N GLN A 307 20.45 -6.28 -2.10
CA GLN A 307 20.46 -7.17 -3.26
C GLN A 307 20.35 -6.39 -4.57
N TYR A 308 20.91 -6.99 -5.63
CA TYR A 308 20.89 -6.42 -6.99
C TYR A 308 21.55 -5.03 -7.11
N ASN A 309 22.53 -4.76 -6.24
CA ASN A 309 23.50 -3.69 -6.39
C ASN A 309 24.85 -4.27 -6.86
N LYS A 310 25.77 -3.41 -7.32
CA LYS A 310 27.09 -3.81 -7.84
C LYS A 310 28.12 -3.96 -6.71
N ILE A 311 27.83 -4.85 -5.77
CA ILE A 311 28.63 -5.06 -4.56
C ILE A 311 29.33 -6.43 -4.65
N ALA A 312 30.60 -6.49 -4.25
CA ALA A 312 31.34 -7.74 -4.22
C ALA A 312 30.88 -8.64 -3.06
N ASP A 313 30.81 -9.95 -3.30
CA ASP A 313 30.29 -10.94 -2.35
C ASP A 313 31.00 -10.93 -0.98
N ASN A 314 32.30 -10.66 -0.97
CA ASN A 314 33.08 -10.57 0.26
C ASN A 314 32.63 -9.40 1.18
N VAL A 315 32.20 -8.28 0.60
CA VAL A 315 31.66 -7.14 1.35
C VAL A 315 30.27 -7.48 1.90
N ILE A 316 29.43 -8.13 1.08
CA ILE A 316 28.11 -8.61 1.51
C ILE A 316 28.23 -9.59 2.68
N GLN A 317 29.15 -10.55 2.58
CA GLN A 317 29.38 -11.52 3.65
C GLN A 317 29.82 -10.85 4.95
N LYS A 318 30.75 -9.88 4.86
CA LYS A 318 31.20 -9.10 6.03
C LYS A 318 30.04 -8.35 6.70
N MET A 319 29.15 -7.72 5.92
CA MET A 319 27.98 -7.02 6.46
C MET A 319 27.00 -8.00 7.12
N ASN A 320 26.75 -9.16 6.51
CA ASN A 320 25.89 -10.20 7.08
C ASN A 320 26.38 -10.68 8.45
N ASP A 321 27.70 -10.84 8.61
CA ASP A 321 28.28 -11.26 9.89
C ASP A 321 28.14 -10.17 10.97
N LEU A 322 28.28 -8.89 10.60
CA LEU A 322 28.04 -7.75 11.49
C LEU A 322 26.55 -7.66 11.92
N LEU A 323 25.62 -7.79 10.98
CA LEU A 323 24.18 -7.78 11.25
C LEU A 323 23.77 -8.95 12.15
N LYS A 324 24.30 -10.16 11.91
CA LYS A 324 24.05 -11.33 12.78
C LYS A 324 24.56 -11.11 14.20
N LYS A 325 25.69 -10.42 14.38
CA LYS A 325 26.20 -10.05 15.70
C LYS A 325 25.23 -9.11 16.41
N ASN A 326 24.73 -8.10 15.71
CA ASN A 326 23.76 -7.14 16.26
C ASN A 326 22.42 -7.85 16.61
N ASP A 327 21.97 -8.78 15.77
CA ASP A 327 20.81 -9.63 16.05
C ASP A 327 21.05 -10.59 17.23
N GLY A 328 22.26 -11.16 17.36
CA GLY A 328 22.62 -12.05 18.47
C GLY A 328 22.66 -11.35 19.84
N GLU A 329 23.03 -10.07 19.86
CA GLU A 329 22.90 -9.21 21.05
C GLU A 329 21.43 -8.90 21.36
N ASN A 330 20.59 -8.72 20.33
CA ASN A 330 19.15 -8.44 20.45
C ASN A 330 18.29 -9.70 20.77
N LYS A 331 18.75 -10.91 20.39
CA LYS A 331 18.05 -12.20 20.57
C LYS A 331 18.06 -12.77 21.99
N LYS A 332 18.54 -12.01 22.99
CA LYS A 332 18.11 -12.25 24.37
C LYS A 332 16.63 -11.88 24.61
N ASN A 333 15.97 -11.17 23.68
CA ASN A 333 14.65 -10.61 23.95
C ASN A 333 13.54 -10.76 22.89
N ASP A 334 13.72 -11.31 21.69
CA ASP A 334 12.57 -11.76 20.88
C ASP A 334 12.99 -12.55 19.63
N SER A 335 12.24 -13.61 19.32
CA SER A 335 12.50 -14.57 18.25
C SER A 335 11.63 -14.24 17.04
N ASN A 336 12.18 -13.59 16.00
CA ASN A 336 11.76 -13.68 14.58
C ASN A 336 12.39 -12.58 13.70
N SER A 337 13.65 -12.75 13.30
CA SER A 337 14.11 -12.30 11.98
C SER A 337 15.47 -12.94 11.70
N LEU A 338 15.51 -13.79 10.68
CA LEU A 338 16.70 -14.11 9.92
C LEU A 338 16.19 -14.77 8.65
N ILE A 339 16.57 -14.23 7.49
CA ILE A 339 16.95 -14.93 6.26
C ILE A 339 17.29 -13.83 5.25
N MET A 340 18.58 -13.64 5.00
CA MET A 340 19.08 -13.12 3.74
C MET A 340 19.57 -14.36 2.99
N THR A 341 18.67 -15.06 2.29
CA THR A 341 19.08 -16.03 1.28
C THR A 341 19.50 -15.24 0.07
N CYS A 342 20.82 -15.15 -0.11
CA CYS A 342 21.43 -14.88 -1.40
C CYS A 342 21.14 -16.09 -2.30
N THR A 343 20.01 -16.09 -3.01
CA THR A 343 19.85 -17.00 -4.16
C THR A 343 20.40 -16.29 -5.38
N MET A 344 21.54 -16.81 -5.85
CA MET A 344 22.09 -16.52 -7.17
C MET A 344 20.98 -16.67 -8.22
N LEU A 345 20.80 -15.65 -9.05
CA LEU A 345 20.32 -15.83 -10.40
C LEU A 345 21.45 -15.35 -11.32
N LEU A 346 22.04 -16.34 -11.98
CA LEU A 346 22.96 -16.22 -13.11
C LEU A 346 22.33 -15.42 -14.25
#